data_AF-A0A829CPF3-F1
#
_entry.id   AF-A0A829CPF3-F1
#
_cell.length_a   1.000
_cell.length_b   1.000
_cell.length_c   1.000
_cell.angle_alpha   90.00
_cell.angle_beta   90.00
_cell.angle_gamma   90.00
#
_symmetry.space_group_name_H-M   'P 1'
#
loop_
_entity.id
_entity.type
_entity.pdbx_description
1 polymer ?
#
loop_
_entity_poly.entity_id
_entity_poly.type
_entity_poly.pdbx_seq_one_letter_code
_entity_poly.pdbx_strand_id
1 'polypeptide(L)'
;MKTEPTQLQKPNLTIHRIFETLSVVAFILLSIYFGYQLTLLFLDYFIVHSYLAWAIPLVVLLSWLGADFLSGLVHFLGDSVGSENTPIFGPAFIFPFRDHHVDPKGITRHDFIETNGNNCLVSLPILVYYVFFWESAGAFSYLLASFWFFLLLGDFCHQSNS
;
A
#
# COMPACT_ATOMS: atom_id res chain seq x y z
N MET A 1 31.93 36.85 -3.15
CA MET A 1 31.91 35.61 -2.37
C MET A 1 30.71 34.83 -2.87
N LYS A 2 30.90 33.82 -3.72
CA LYS A 2 29.79 32.97 -4.20
C LYS A 2 29.57 31.92 -3.11
N THR A 3 28.40 31.96 -2.47
CA THR A 3 27.97 30.90 -1.56
C THR A 3 27.70 29.65 -2.39
N GLU A 4 28.50 28.60 -2.18
CA GLU A 4 28.23 27.25 -2.68
C GLU A 4 26.79 26.86 -2.30
N PRO A 5 25.97 26.35 -3.24
CA PRO A 5 24.66 25.82 -2.88
C PRO A 5 24.86 24.62 -1.96
N THR A 6 24.19 24.63 -0.82
CA THR A 6 24.18 23.50 0.13
C THR A 6 23.79 22.24 -0.63
N GLN A 7 24.75 21.34 -0.84
CA GLN A 7 24.50 20.02 -1.42
C GLN A 7 23.49 19.32 -0.51
N LEU A 8 22.23 19.24 -0.95
CA LEU A 8 21.21 18.41 -0.30
C LEU A 8 21.82 17.01 -0.16
N GLN A 9 22.01 16.57 1.08
CA GLN A 9 22.59 15.27 1.38
C GLN A 9 21.72 14.21 0.74
N LYS A 10 22.19 13.60 -0.36
CA LYS A 10 21.46 12.50 -1.00
C LYS A 10 21.25 11.41 0.05
N PRO A 11 20.01 10.95 0.27
CA PRO A 11 19.74 9.90 1.23
C PRO A 11 20.64 8.68 0.92
N ASN A 12 21.08 7.98 1.97
CA ASN A 12 21.90 6.79 1.78
C ASN A 12 21.08 5.72 1.06
N LEU A 13 21.27 5.63 -0.25
CA LEU A 13 20.54 4.75 -1.17
C LEU A 13 20.51 3.30 -0.67
N THR A 14 21.56 2.86 0.03
CA THR A 14 21.66 1.50 0.60
C THR A 14 20.73 1.28 1.79
N ILE A 15 20.58 2.26 2.68
CA ILE A 15 19.68 2.13 3.85
C ILE A 15 18.23 2.14 3.39
N HIS A 16 17.89 3.07 2.48
CA HIS A 16 16.56 3.14 1.86
C HIS A 16 16.16 1.80 1.23
N ARG A 17 17.09 1.23 0.46
CA ARG A 17 16.91 -0.06 -0.20
C ARG A 17 16.65 -1.23 0.75
N ILE A 18 17.34 -1.24 1.90
CA ILE A 18 17.11 -2.24 2.93
C ILE A 18 15.69 -2.11 3.50
N PHE A 19 15.23 -0.89 3.79
CA PHE A 19 13.86 -0.66 4.28
C PHE A 19 12.80 -1.09 3.26
N GLU A 20 12.96 -0.76 1.98
CA GLU A 20 12.05 -1.21 0.91
C GLU A 20 11.98 -2.74 0.84
N THR A 21 13.14 -3.40 0.82
CA THR A 21 13.23 -4.86 0.74
C THR A 21 12.56 -5.53 1.94
N LEU A 22 12.86 -5.05 3.15
CA LEU A 22 12.24 -5.55 4.38
C LEU A 22 10.73 -5.31 4.39
N SER A 23 10.27 -4.18 3.86
CA SER A 23 8.84 -3.85 3.79
C SER A 23 8.09 -4.78 2.84
N VAL A 24 8.65 -5.06 1.66
CA VAL A 24 8.06 -6.03 0.71
C VAL A 24 8.02 -7.43 1.32
N VAL A 25 9.11 -7.89 1.92
CA VAL A 25 9.17 -9.21 2.56
C VAL A 25 8.14 -9.31 3.70
N ALA A 26 8.09 -8.31 4.58
CA ALA A 26 7.13 -8.28 5.68
C ALA A 26 5.68 -8.27 5.17
N PHE A 27 5.40 -7.45 4.15
CA PHE A 27 4.07 -7.35 3.55
C PHE A 27 3.61 -8.70 2.97
N ILE A 28 4.46 -9.39 2.22
CA ILE A 28 4.15 -10.71 1.65
C ILE A 28 3.88 -11.73 2.75
N LEU A 29 4.75 -11.83 3.75
CA LEU A 29 4.61 -12.81 4.83
C LEU A 29 3.35 -12.57 5.65
N LEU A 30 3.08 -11.31 6.02
CA LEU A 30 1.87 -10.94 6.76
C LEU A 30 0.61 -11.13 5.91
N SER A 31 0.65 -10.86 4.61
CA SER A 31 -0.49 -11.07 3.71
C SER A 31 -0.83 -12.55 3.59
N ILE A 32 0.18 -13.43 3.47
CA ILE A 32 -0.02 -14.88 3.47
C ILE A 32 -0.67 -15.33 4.79
N TYR A 33 -0.14 -14.85 5.92
CA TYR A 33 -0.66 -15.22 7.23
C TYR A 33 -2.10 -14.71 7.46
N PHE A 34 -2.40 -13.48 7.05
CA PHE A 34 -3.74 -12.93 7.16
C PHE A 34 -4.73 -13.66 6.22
N GLY A 35 -4.31 -13.96 4.99
CA GLY A 35 -5.11 -14.76 4.06
C GLY A 35 -5.43 -16.16 4.61
N TYR A 36 -4.49 -16.77 5.32
CA TYR A 36 -4.73 -18.01 6.05
C TYR A 36 -5.79 -17.84 7.15
N GLN A 37 -5.68 -16.81 8.00
CA GLN A 37 -6.69 -16.50 9.03
C GLN A 37 -8.09 -16.28 8.42
N LEU A 38 -8.18 -15.48 7.34
CA LEU A 38 -9.43 -15.23 6.63
C LEU A 38 -10.02 -16.50 6.01
N THR A 39 -9.18 -17.43 5.52
CA THR A 39 -9.64 -18.72 4.99
C THR A 39 -10.25 -19.59 6.08
N LEU A 40 -9.61 -19.66 7.26
CA LEU A 40 -10.18 -20.40 8.39
C LEU A 40 -11.53 -19.82 8.83
N LEU A 41 -11.63 -18.49 8.93
CA LEU A 41 -12.88 -17.81 9.26
C LEU A 41 -13.96 -18.00 8.20
N PHE A 42 -13.58 -18.01 6.92
CA PHE A 42 -14.51 -18.30 5.83
C PHE A 42 -15.13 -19.68 5.99
N LEU A 43 -14.31 -20.71 6.24
CA LEU A 43 -14.80 -22.08 6.41
C LEU A 43 -15.75 -22.21 7.60
N ASP A 44 -15.48 -21.54 8.71
CA ASP A 44 -16.36 -21.50 9.88
C ASP A 44 -17.70 -20.81 9.56
N TYR A 45 -17.65 -19.61 8.97
CA TYR A 45 -18.87 -18.87 8.65
C TYR A 45 -19.67 -19.46 7.50
N PHE A 46 -19.05 -20.13 6.53
CA PHE A 46 -19.73 -20.66 5.35
C PHE A 46 -20.82 -21.68 5.69
N ILE A 47 -20.64 -22.45 6.77
CA ILE A 47 -21.62 -23.44 7.24
C ILE A 47 -22.95 -22.77 7.62
N VAL A 48 -22.90 -21.58 8.22
CA VAL A 48 -24.07 -20.85 8.73
C VAL A 48 -24.52 -19.74 7.75
N HIS A 49 -23.59 -19.16 6.99
CA HIS A 49 -23.76 -17.99 6.15
C HIS A 49 -23.30 -18.28 4.71
N SER A 50 -23.93 -19.26 4.05
CA SER A 50 -23.56 -19.68 2.69
C SER A 50 -23.60 -18.56 1.63
N TYR A 51 -24.35 -17.47 1.89
CA TYR A 51 -24.35 -16.28 1.04
C TYR A 51 -22.98 -15.60 0.93
N LEU A 52 -22.06 -15.85 1.87
CA LEU A 52 -20.71 -15.28 1.83
C LEU A 52 -19.95 -15.69 0.56
N ALA A 53 -20.18 -16.88 0.01
CA ALA A 53 -19.55 -17.29 -1.25
C ALA A 53 -19.93 -16.36 -2.43
N TRP A 54 -21.12 -15.77 -2.40
CA TRP A 54 -21.56 -14.80 -3.40
C TRP A 54 -21.12 -13.37 -3.08
N ALA A 55 -20.89 -13.07 -1.80
CA ALA A 55 -20.40 -11.76 -1.37
C ALA A 55 -18.90 -11.56 -1.69
N ILE A 56 -18.09 -12.61 -1.62
CA ILE A 56 -16.63 -12.52 -1.85
C ILE A 56 -16.27 -11.93 -3.23
N PRO A 57 -16.85 -12.38 -4.37
CA PRO A 57 -16.57 -11.75 -5.66
C PRO A 57 -16.88 -10.26 -5.70
N LEU A 58 -17.98 -9.83 -5.06
CA LEU A 58 -18.34 -8.42 -4.96
C LEU A 58 -17.34 -7.65 -4.09
N VAL A 59 -16.91 -8.24 -2.96
CA VAL A 59 -15.87 -7.65 -2.12
C VAL A 59 -14.57 -7.46 -2.89
N VAL A 60 -14.10 -8.48 -3.62
CA VAL A 60 -12.89 -8.39 -4.46
C VAL A 60 -13.02 -7.27 -5.50
N LEU A 61 -14.17 -7.19 -6.19
CA LEU A 61 -14.41 -6.13 -7.16
C LEU A 61 -14.37 -4.74 -6.51
N LEU A 62 -15.06 -4.56 -5.38
CA LEU A 62 -15.09 -3.28 -4.67
C LEU A 62 -13.72 -2.91 -4.11
N SER A 63 -12.93 -3.88 -3.64
CA SER A 63 -11.56 -3.68 -3.20
C SER A 63 -10.66 -3.21 -4.33
N TRP A 64 -10.80 -3.78 -5.52
CA TRP A 64 -10.05 -3.35 -6.70
C TRP A 64 -10.40 -1.92 -7.10
N LEU A 65 -11.70 -1.60 -7.19
CA LEU A 65 -12.14 -0.23 -7.46
C LEU A 65 -11.71 0.76 -6.37
N GLY A 66 -11.69 0.30 -5.12
CA GLY A 66 -11.23 1.06 -3.96
C GLY A 66 -9.73 1.36 -4.02
N ALA A 67 -8.92 0.38 -4.42
CA ALA A 67 -7.48 0.54 -4.66
C ALA A 67 -7.22 1.62 -5.73
N ASP A 68 -7.85 1.49 -6.90
CA ASP A 68 -7.72 2.47 -8.00
C ASP A 68 -8.16 3.88 -7.55
N PHE A 69 -9.28 3.98 -6.84
CA PHE A 69 -9.78 5.26 -6.32
C PHE A 69 -8.85 5.87 -5.27
N LEU A 70 -8.37 5.08 -4.31
CA LEU A 70 -7.51 5.55 -3.24
C LEU A 70 -6.14 5.98 -3.76
N SER A 71 -5.55 5.21 -4.68
CA SER A 71 -4.32 5.60 -5.39
C SER A 71 -4.52 6.92 -6.14
N GLY A 72 -5.60 7.03 -6.93
CA GLY A 72 -5.93 8.27 -7.64
C GLY A 72 -6.18 9.47 -6.71
N LEU A 73 -6.82 9.26 -5.57
CA LEU A 73 -7.05 10.29 -4.55
C LEU A 73 -5.73 10.74 -3.93
N VAL A 74 -4.84 9.82 -3.56
CA VAL A 74 -3.53 10.13 -3.00
C VAL A 74 -2.70 10.93 -4.00
N HIS A 75 -2.72 10.53 -5.28
CA HIS A 75 -2.04 11.27 -6.35
C HIS A 75 -2.61 12.67 -6.52
N PHE A 76 -3.94 12.80 -6.60
CA PHE A 76 -4.61 14.09 -6.73
C PHE A 76 -4.30 15.03 -5.56
N LEU A 77 -4.29 14.53 -4.32
CA LEU A 77 -3.96 15.32 -3.14
C LEU A 77 -2.49 15.73 -3.13
N GLY A 78 -1.58 14.84 -3.54
CA GLY A 78 -0.16 15.14 -3.73
C GLY A 78 0.08 16.27 -4.73
N ASP A 79 -0.63 16.26 -5.85
CA ASP A 79 -0.47 17.22 -6.95
C ASP A 79 -1.20 18.55 -6.73
N SER A 80 -2.37 18.53 -6.09
CA SER A 80 -3.31 19.66 -6.09
C SER A 80 -3.40 20.41 -4.76
N VAL A 81 -3.03 19.78 -3.64
CA VAL A 81 -3.29 20.31 -2.29
C VAL A 81 -2.01 20.48 -1.45
N GLY A 82 -0.94 19.75 -1.79
CA GLY A 82 0.31 19.72 -1.04
C GLY A 82 1.26 20.91 -1.29
N SER A 83 1.96 21.36 -0.24
CA SER A 83 3.16 22.19 -0.36
C SER A 83 4.42 21.34 -0.11
N GLU A 84 5.44 21.46 -0.96
CA GLU A 84 6.75 20.79 -0.75
C GLU A 84 7.39 21.17 0.59
N ASN A 85 6.98 22.32 1.15
CA ASN A 85 7.48 22.84 2.43
C ASN A 85 6.68 22.35 3.65
N THR A 86 5.73 21.43 3.48
CA THR A 86 4.99 20.86 4.62
C THR A 86 5.93 19.96 5.43
N PRO A 87 6.13 20.19 6.74
CA PRO A 87 7.07 19.39 7.53
C PRO A 87 6.70 17.91 7.47
N ILE A 88 7.71 17.04 7.28
CA ILE A 88 7.59 15.57 7.23
C ILE A 88 6.91 15.04 5.95
N PHE A 89 5.70 15.52 5.61
CA PHE A 89 4.91 15.02 4.48
C PHE A 89 5.33 15.61 3.12
N GLY A 90 5.85 16.85 3.08
CA GLY A 90 6.30 17.50 1.85
C GLY A 90 7.45 16.75 1.16
N PRO A 91 8.60 16.54 1.84
CA PRO A 91 9.75 15.88 1.22
C PRO A 91 9.54 14.39 0.91
N ALA A 92 8.74 13.69 1.71
CA ALA A 92 8.54 12.25 1.56
C ALA A 92 7.39 11.88 0.61
N PHE A 93 6.38 12.74 0.49
CA PHE A 93 5.12 12.42 -0.19
C PHE A 93 4.71 13.42 -1.27
N ILE A 94 5.28 14.63 -1.35
CA ILE A 94 4.93 15.61 -2.39
C ILE A 94 6.09 15.78 -3.37
N PHE A 95 7.34 15.71 -2.89
CA PHE A 95 8.53 15.80 -3.73
C PHE A 95 8.64 14.67 -4.78
N PRO A 96 8.43 13.38 -4.46
CA PRO A 96 8.49 12.30 -5.47
C PRO A 96 7.43 12.44 -6.57
N PHE A 97 6.27 13.00 -6.22
CA PHE A 97 5.18 13.28 -7.16
C PHE A 97 5.52 14.42 -8.12
N ARG A 98 6.36 15.38 -7.72
CA ARG A 98 6.73 16.49 -8.60
C ARG A 98 8.00 16.20 -9.40
N ASP A 99 8.89 15.37 -8.87
CA ASP A 99 10.12 14.95 -9.54
C ASP A 99 9.85 14.07 -10.78
N HIS A 100 8.77 13.25 -10.77
CA HIS A 100 8.40 12.46 -11.95
C HIS A 100 7.87 13.29 -13.13
N HIS A 101 7.41 14.53 -12.91
CA HIS A 101 7.10 15.47 -13.99
C HIS A 101 8.36 16.09 -14.61
N VAL A 102 9.48 16.09 -13.87
CA VAL A 102 10.78 16.59 -14.33
C VAL A 102 11.57 15.48 -15.04
N ASP A 103 11.49 14.23 -14.57
CA ASP A 103 12.06 13.05 -15.23
C ASP A 103 11.05 11.90 -15.38
N PRO A 104 10.18 11.95 -16.41
CA PRO A 104 9.21 10.89 -16.68
C PRO A 104 9.85 9.54 -17.04
N LYS A 105 11.17 9.48 -17.30
CA LYS A 105 11.89 8.23 -17.56
C LYS A 105 12.40 7.56 -16.29
N GLY A 106 12.30 8.19 -15.12
CA GLY A 106 12.61 7.58 -13.82
C GLY A 106 11.88 6.26 -13.62
N ILE A 107 10.59 6.20 -13.99
CA ILE A 107 9.73 5.01 -13.85
C ILE A 107 10.28 3.78 -14.58
N THR A 108 10.99 3.96 -15.71
CA THR A 108 11.57 2.85 -16.50
C THR A 108 12.89 2.32 -15.94
N ARG A 109 13.42 2.97 -14.91
CA ARG A 109 14.70 2.62 -14.27
C ARG A 109 14.52 2.06 -12.86
N HIS A 110 13.30 2.09 -12.33
CA HIS A 110 13.00 1.55 -11.01
C HIS A 110 12.78 0.06 -11.14
N ASP A 111 13.42 -0.70 -10.26
CA ASP A 111 13.17 -2.13 -10.16
C ASP A 111 11.98 -2.42 -9.24
N PHE A 112 11.48 -3.65 -9.29
CA PHE A 112 10.27 -4.09 -8.57
C PHE A 112 10.24 -3.70 -7.09
N ILE A 113 11.40 -3.69 -6.41
CA ILE A 113 11.51 -3.38 -4.97
C ILE A 113 11.34 -1.87 -4.73
N GLU A 114 11.89 -1.03 -5.60
CA GLU A 114 11.73 0.42 -5.51
C GLU A 114 10.29 0.84 -5.85
N THR A 115 9.66 0.18 -6.83
CA THR A 115 8.27 0.45 -7.21
C THR A 115 7.25 0.03 -6.14
N ASN A 116 7.50 -1.07 -5.42
CA ASN A 116 6.54 -1.60 -4.44
C ASN A 116 6.89 -1.31 -2.99
N GLY A 117 8.15 -0.98 -2.69
CA GLY A 117 8.67 -0.83 -1.32
C GLY A 117 7.90 0.18 -0.49
N ASN A 118 7.63 1.36 -1.05
CA ASN A 118 6.86 2.41 -0.37
C ASN A 118 5.39 2.00 -0.14
N ASN A 119 4.74 1.35 -1.10
CA ASN A 119 3.36 0.91 -0.93
C ASN A 119 3.24 -0.17 0.13
N CYS A 120 4.16 -1.14 0.12
CA CYS A 120 4.24 -2.16 1.14
C CYS A 120 4.44 -1.51 2.51
N LEU A 121 5.36 -0.55 2.64
CA LEU A 121 5.62 0.15 3.90
C LEU A 121 4.38 0.90 4.42
N VAL A 122 3.65 1.61 3.55
CA VAL A 122 2.40 2.32 3.91
C VAL A 122 1.27 1.36 4.26
N SER A 123 1.23 0.18 3.63
CA SER A 123 0.22 -0.85 3.88
C SER A 123 0.45 -1.62 5.19
N LEU A 124 1.70 -1.71 5.66
CA LEU A 124 2.07 -2.52 6.83
C LEU A 124 1.28 -2.20 8.12
N PRO A 125 1.05 -0.92 8.51
CA PRO A 125 0.27 -0.62 9.72
C PRO A 125 -1.15 -1.20 9.71
N ILE A 126 -1.83 -1.13 8.56
CA ILE A 126 -3.18 -1.69 8.40
C ILE A 126 -3.12 -3.21 8.50
N LEU A 127 -2.14 -3.83 7.82
CA LEU A 127 -1.97 -5.28 7.83
C LEU A 127 -1.60 -5.82 9.22
N VAL A 128 -0.71 -5.15 9.95
CA VAL A 128 -0.35 -5.47 11.34
C VAL A 128 -1.57 -5.37 12.26
N TYR A 129 -2.40 -4.34 12.10
CA TYR A 129 -3.64 -4.22 12.86
C TYR A 129 -4.54 -5.44 12.65
N TYR A 130 -4.82 -5.79 11.40
CA TYR A 130 -5.69 -6.91 11.09
C TYR A 130 -5.14 -8.27 11.49
N VAL A 131 -3.82 -8.46 11.41
CA VAL A 131 -3.18 -9.73 11.77
C VAL A 131 -3.16 -9.98 13.28
N PHE A 132 -2.87 -8.95 14.08
CA PHE A 132 -2.53 -9.12 15.49
C PHE A 132 -3.58 -8.56 16.47
N PHE A 133 -4.42 -7.63 16.04
CA PHE A 133 -5.32 -6.88 16.93
C PHE A 133 -6.79 -6.95 16.55
N TRP A 134 -7.10 -7.35 15.31
CA TRP A 134 -8.47 -7.51 14.87
C TRP A 134 -9.02 -8.88 15.28
N GLU A 135 -10.24 -8.86 15.81
CA GLU A 135 -11.03 -10.05 16.07
C GLU A 135 -12.35 -9.95 15.28
N SER A 136 -12.75 -11.06 14.66
CA SER A 136 -13.96 -11.07 13.86
C SER A 136 -15.21 -10.99 14.73
N ALA A 137 -15.92 -9.87 14.67
CA ALA A 137 -17.20 -9.66 15.35
C ALA A 137 -18.43 -10.15 14.53
N GLY A 138 -18.22 -11.05 13.57
CA GLY A 138 -19.27 -11.64 12.72
C GLY A 138 -19.06 -11.39 11.22
N ALA A 139 -20.04 -11.79 10.41
CA ALA A 139 -19.95 -11.81 8.95
C ALA A 139 -19.59 -10.44 8.33
N PHE A 140 -20.17 -9.34 8.82
CA PHE A 140 -19.85 -8.00 8.31
C PHE A 140 -18.40 -7.60 8.61
N SER A 141 -17.93 -7.84 9.84
CA SER A 141 -16.54 -7.59 10.23
C SER A 141 -15.57 -8.39 9.35
N TYR A 142 -15.91 -9.65 9.06
CA TYR A 142 -15.14 -10.50 8.15
C TYR A 142 -15.12 -9.98 6.71
N LEU A 143 -16.25 -9.53 6.17
CA LEU A 143 -16.30 -8.95 4.82
C LEU A 143 -15.50 -7.65 4.74
N LEU A 144 -15.52 -6.82 5.80
CA LEU A 144 -14.70 -5.60 5.87
C LEU A 144 -13.21 -5.93 5.95
N ALA A 145 -12.82 -6.91 6.77
CA ALA A 145 -11.44 -7.40 6.84
C ALA A 145 -10.97 -7.96 5.50
N SER A 146 -11.82 -8.73 4.81
CA SER A 146 -11.57 -9.24 3.46
C SER A 146 -11.44 -8.10 2.44
N PHE A 147 -12.27 -7.07 2.55
CA PHE A 147 -12.17 -5.88 1.70
C PHE A 147 -10.81 -5.21 1.83
N TRP A 148 -10.35 -4.95 3.06
CA TRP A 148 -9.03 -4.38 3.30
C TRP A 148 -7.91 -5.29 2.79
N PHE A 149 -8.00 -6.59 3.03
CA PHE A 149 -7.02 -7.55 2.51
C PHE A 149 -6.87 -7.46 0.99
N PHE A 150 -7.99 -7.54 0.24
CA PHE A 150 -7.95 -7.46 -1.21
C PHE A 150 -7.59 -6.07 -1.74
N LEU A 151 -7.90 -5.00 -1.00
CA LEU A 151 -7.53 -3.63 -1.38
C LEU A 151 -6.00 -3.49 -1.32
N LEU A 152 -5.38 -3.91 -0.21
CA LEU A 152 -3.93 -3.85 -0.04
C LEU A 152 -3.19 -4.74 -1.05
N LEU A 153 -3.73 -5.92 -1.37
CA LEU A 153 -3.19 -6.76 -2.44
C LEU A 153 -3.38 -6.14 -3.82
N GLY A 154 -4.51 -5.48 -4.06
CA GLY A 154 -4.79 -4.75 -5.29
C GLY A 154 -3.74 -3.66 -5.54
N ASP A 155 -3.46 -2.83 -4.54
CA ASP A 155 -2.44 -1.77 -4.61
C ASP A 155 -1.05 -2.33 -4.93
N PHE A 156 -0.66 -3.46 -4.32
CA PHE A 156 0.60 -4.16 -4.59
C PHE A 156 0.67 -4.72 -6.02
N CYS A 157 -0.40 -5.37 -6.48
CA CYS A 157 -0.45 -5.95 -7.82
C CYS A 157 -0.50 -4.88 -8.93
N HIS A 158 -1.23 -3.78 -8.72
CA HIS A 158 -1.41 -2.74 -9.73
C HIS A 158 -0.07 -2.08 -10.10
N GLN A 159 0.78 -1.82 -9.09
CA GLN A 159 2.05 -1.12 -9.26
C GLN A 159 3.20 -2.04 -9.68
N SER A 160 3.04 -3.36 -9.52
CA SER A 160 3.98 -4.33 -10.11
C SER A 160 3.91 -4.42 -11.64
N ASN A 161 2.82 -3.92 -12.26
CA ASN A 161 2.58 -4.00 -13.70
C ASN A 161 2.75 -2.65 -14.43
N SER A 162 3.02 -1.55 -13.71
CA SER A 162 3.27 -0.20 -14.23
C SER A 162 4.75 0.09 -14.38
#